data_AF-A0AAU7F6R2-F1
#
_entry.id   AF-A0AAU7F6R2-F1
#
_cell.length_a   1.000
_cell.length_b   1.000
_cell.length_c   1.000
_cell.angle_alpha   90.00
_cell.angle_beta   90.00
_cell.angle_gamma   90.00
#
_symmetry.space_group_name_H-M   'P 1'
#
loop_
_entity.id
_entity.type
_entity.pdbx_description
1 polymer ?
#
loop_
_entity_poly.entity_id
_entity_poly.type
_entity_poly.pdbx_seq_one_letter_code
_entity_poly.pdbx_strand_id
1 'polypeptide(L)'
;MAERIKLLEDDSLKASTGATKKAIDKQIDKLKKKLEELRLYDEKLRHFADQRITLDLDDGVKVNYGKFGDLLADVKAISGGSDD
;
A
#
# COMPACT_ATOMS: atom_id res chain seq x y z
N MET A 1 7.38 7.61 -8.77
CA MET A 1 7.93 7.88 -7.41
C MET A 1 9.44 7.73 -7.34
N ALA A 2 10.05 6.72 -7.98
CA ALA A 2 11.50 6.50 -7.94
C ALA A 2 12.32 7.70 -8.45
N GLU A 3 11.94 8.30 -9.59
CA GLU A 3 12.63 9.49 -10.13
C GLU A 3 12.55 10.70 -9.18
N ARG A 4 11.39 10.88 -8.52
CA ARG A 4 11.21 11.96 -7.54
C ARG A 4 12.09 11.78 -6.31
N ILE A 5 12.26 10.54 -5.84
CA ILE A 5 13.17 10.22 -4.75
C ILE A 5 14.60 10.58 -5.16
N LYS A 6 15.03 10.19 -6.37
CA LYS A 6 16.38 10.50 -6.88
C LYS A 6 16.63 12.01 -6.97
N LEU A 7 15.65 12.78 -7.43
CA LEU A 7 15.74 14.25 -7.45
C LEU A 7 15.88 14.83 -6.03
N LEU A 8 15.08 14.36 -5.08
CA LEU A 8 15.15 14.81 -3.70
C LEU A 8 16.47 14.42 -3.01
N GLU A 9 17.05 13.27 -3.36
CA GLU A 9 18.37 12.86 -2.86
C GLU A 9 19.46 13.83 -3.34
N ASP A 10 19.41 14.26 -4.61
CA ASP A 10 20.30 15.29 -5.14
C ASP A 10 20.08 16.65 -4.46
N ASP A 11 18.82 17.05 -4.24
CA ASP A 11 18.46 18.28 -3.50
C ASP A 11 18.94 18.24 -2.04
N SER A 12 18.88 17.07 -1.38
CA SER A 12 19.37 16.87 -0.01
C SER A 12 20.89 17.04 0.08
N LEU A 13 21.63 16.60 -0.94
CA LEU A 13 23.09 16.80 -1.03
C LEU A 13 23.45 18.27 -1.27
N LYS A 14 22.63 19.00 -2.03
CA LYS A 14 22.84 20.43 -2.35
C LYS A 14 22.26 21.39 -1.30
N ALA A 15 21.59 20.88 -0.28
CA ALA A 15 20.92 21.70 0.73
C ALA A 15 21.91 22.59 1.51
N SER A 16 21.63 23.88 1.54
CA SER A 16 22.49 24.90 2.18
C SER A 16 22.44 24.91 3.70
N THR A 17 21.43 24.27 4.32
CA THR A 17 21.27 24.24 5.79
C THR A 17 20.92 22.84 6.28
N GLY A 18 21.28 22.53 7.52
CA GLY A 18 20.90 21.26 8.15
C GLY A 18 19.38 21.10 8.34
N ALA A 19 18.64 22.20 8.48
CA ALA A 19 17.18 22.15 8.64
C ALA A 19 16.48 21.76 7.32
N THR A 20 16.89 22.36 6.20
CA THR A 20 16.36 22.01 4.87
C THR A 20 16.71 20.58 4.51
N LYS A 21 17.95 20.15 4.75
CA LYS A 21 18.37 18.75 4.55
C LYS A 21 17.49 17.76 5.30
N LYS A 22 17.28 17.96 6.61
CA LYS A 22 16.42 17.10 7.44
C LYS A 22 14.97 17.04 6.95
N ALA A 23 14.43 18.14 6.42
CA ALA A 23 13.08 18.15 5.87
C ALA A 23 12.97 17.33 4.58
N ILE A 24 13.97 17.44 3.69
CA ILE A 24 14.06 16.67 2.45
C ILE A 24 14.23 15.18 2.76
N ASP A 25 15.11 14.81 3.70
CA ASP A 25 15.32 13.42 4.11
C ASP A 25 14.03 12.78 4.65
N LYS A 26 13.25 13.50 5.46
CA LYS A 26 11.92 13.02 5.90
C LYS A 26 10.96 12.77 4.73
N GLN A 27 11.02 13.61 3.69
CA GLN A 27 10.19 13.44 2.50
C GLN A 27 10.62 12.21 1.70
N ILE A 28 11.93 11.99 1.54
CA ILE A 28 12.50 10.80 0.92
C ILE A 28 12.02 9.55 1.67
N ASP A 29 12.16 9.52 3.00
CA ASP A 29 11.75 8.38 3.82
C ASP A 29 10.26 8.08 3.68
N LYS A 30 9.42 9.12 3.67
CA LYS A 30 7.97 8.97 3.46
C LYS A 30 7.66 8.37 2.10
N LEU A 31 8.34 8.80 1.05
CA LEU A 31 8.14 8.27 -0.30
C LEU A 31 8.66 6.84 -0.45
N LYS A 32 9.81 6.51 0.17
CA LYS A 32 10.35 5.15 0.19
C LYS A 32 9.40 4.18 0.90
N LYS A 33 8.84 4.56 2.05
CA LYS A 33 7.83 3.76 2.76
C LYS A 33 6.59 3.50 1.91
N LYS A 34 6.06 4.54 1.25
CA LYS A 34 4.91 4.40 0.34
C LYS A 34 5.22 3.50 -0.86
N LEU A 35 6.42 3.62 -1.43
CA LEU A 35 6.83 2.78 -2.56
C LEU A 35 6.87 1.31 -2.14
N GLU A 36 7.38 1.02 -0.96
CA GLU A 36 7.46 -0.33 -0.43
C GLU A 36 6.06 -0.89 -0.13
N GLU A 37 5.20 -0.11 0.50
CA GLU A 37 3.80 -0.46 0.74
C GLU A 37 3.07 -0.83 -0.58
N LEU A 38 3.26 -0.03 -1.64
CA LEU A 38 2.67 -0.31 -2.95
C LEU A 38 3.22 -1.59 -3.60
N ARG A 39 4.51 -1.89 -3.43
CA ARG A 39 5.12 -3.12 -3.95
C ARG A 39 4.58 -4.36 -3.27
N LEU A 40 4.51 -4.33 -1.94
CA LEU A 40 3.94 -5.41 -1.15
C LEU A 40 2.46 -5.62 -1.50
N TYR A 41 1.72 -4.52 -1.73
CA TYR A 41 0.34 -4.59 -2.17
C TYR A 41 0.19 -5.18 -3.58
N ASP A 42 1.05 -4.80 -4.54
CA ASP A 42 1.04 -5.36 -5.91
C ASP A 42 1.27 -6.88 -5.90
N GLU A 43 2.18 -7.36 -5.05
CA GLU A 43 2.44 -8.80 -4.89
C GLU A 43 1.19 -9.54 -4.36
N LYS A 44 0.56 -9.02 -3.29
CA LYS A 44 -0.69 -9.58 -2.77
C LYS A 44 -1.80 -9.56 -3.81
N LEU A 45 -1.98 -8.42 -4.49
CA LEU A 45 -2.99 -8.27 -5.53
C LEU A 45 -2.80 -9.28 -6.66
N ARG A 46 -1.55 -9.48 -7.11
CA ARG A 46 -1.22 -10.48 -8.14
C ARG A 46 -1.55 -11.89 -7.67
N HIS A 47 -1.19 -12.24 -6.44
CA HIS A 47 -1.52 -13.54 -5.87
C HIS A 47 -3.04 -13.81 -5.90
N PHE A 48 -3.86 -12.86 -5.45
CA PHE A 48 -5.32 -12.97 -5.49
C PHE A 48 -5.88 -12.99 -6.92
N ALA A 49 -5.28 -12.24 -7.85
CA ALA A 49 -5.68 -12.27 -9.25
C ALA A 49 -5.41 -13.65 -9.89
N ASP A 50 -4.25 -14.25 -9.60
CA ASP A 50 -3.86 -15.57 -10.10
C ASP A 50 -4.78 -16.69 -9.57
N GLN A 51 -5.32 -16.53 -8.35
CA GLN A 51 -6.32 -17.46 -7.80
C GLN A 51 -7.63 -17.49 -8.60
N ARG A 52 -7.92 -16.46 -9.41
CA ARG A 52 -9.17 -16.33 -10.20
C ARG A 52 -10.41 -16.63 -9.36
N ILE A 53 -10.52 -15.96 -8.21
CA ILE A 53 -11.62 -16.15 -7.27
C ILE A 53 -12.96 -15.98 -7.99
N THR A 54 -13.81 -17.00 -7.88
CA THR A 54 -15.17 -16.95 -8.43
C THR A 54 -16.09 -16.23 -7.45
N LEU A 55 -16.84 -15.26 -7.95
CA LEU A 55 -17.84 -14.53 -7.19
C LEU A 55 -19.23 -14.96 -7.65
N ASP A 56 -20.02 -15.47 -6.71
CA ASP A 56 -21.45 -15.68 -6.90
C ASP A 56 -22.15 -14.41 -6.42
N LEU A 57 -22.93 -13.77 -7.30
CA LEU A 57 -23.57 -12.50 -6.95
C LEU A 57 -24.73 -12.70 -5.95
N ASP A 58 -25.27 -13.91 -5.85
CA ASP A 58 -26.33 -14.25 -4.91
C ASP A 58 -25.81 -14.39 -3.47
N ASP A 59 -24.51 -14.67 -3.27
CA ASP A 59 -23.84 -14.71 -1.95
C ASP A 59 -23.84 -13.34 -1.24
N GLY A 60 -23.97 -12.24 -2.01
CA GLY A 60 -23.95 -10.88 -1.51
C GLY A 60 -22.57 -10.34 -1.11
N VAL A 61 -22.54 -9.05 -0.74
CA VAL A 61 -21.31 -8.28 -0.53
C VAL A 61 -20.46 -8.82 0.61
N LYS A 62 -21.10 -9.18 1.74
CA LYS A 62 -20.43 -9.65 2.96
C LYS A 62 -19.56 -10.88 2.69
N VAL A 63 -20.14 -11.89 2.03
CA VAL A 63 -19.48 -13.16 1.71
C VAL A 63 -18.41 -12.94 0.65
N ASN A 64 -18.72 -12.21 -0.43
CA ASN A 64 -17.77 -11.99 -1.51
C ASN A 64 -16.55 -11.15 -1.10
N TYR A 65 -16.72 -10.16 -0.22
CA TYR A 65 -15.59 -9.38 0.30
C TYR A 65 -14.69 -10.21 1.22
N GLY A 66 -15.26 -11.15 1.99
CA GLY A 66 -14.49 -12.09 2.80
C GLY A 66 -13.54 -12.98 1.98
N LYS A 67 -13.87 -13.27 0.71
CA LYS A 67 -13.02 -14.09 -0.18
C LYS A 67 -11.67 -13.42 -0.51
N PHE A 68 -11.54 -12.11 -0.34
CA PHE A 68 -10.31 -11.36 -0.61
C PHE A 68 -9.40 -11.19 0.62
N GLY A 69 -9.72 -11.84 1.75
CA GLY A 69 -8.84 -11.89 2.93
C GLY A 69 -8.44 -10.50 3.45
N ASP A 70 -7.13 -10.24 3.51
CA ASP A 70 -6.55 -8.96 3.96
C ASP A 70 -6.26 -7.98 2.81
N LEU A 71 -6.64 -8.30 1.58
CA LEU A 71 -6.39 -7.46 0.41
C LEU A 71 -7.20 -6.17 0.45
N LEU A 72 -8.46 -6.24 0.88
CA LEU A 72 -9.35 -5.09 0.92
C LEU A 72 -9.25 -4.39 2.28
N ALA A 73 -9.38 -3.06 2.26
CA ALA A 73 -9.53 -2.30 3.50
C ALA A 73 -10.85 -2.66 4.19
N ASP A 74 -10.86 -2.61 5.52
CA ASP A 74 -12.05 -2.76 6.36
C ASP A 74 -12.84 -4.06 6.16
N VAL A 75 -12.21 -5.14 5.64
CA VAL A 75 -12.89 -6.44 5.45
C VAL A 75 -13.56 -6.91 6.72
N LYS A 76 -12.92 -6.77 7.89
CA LYS A 76 -13.53 -7.15 9.17
C LYS A 76 -14.82 -6.38 9.48
N ALA A 77 -14.91 -5.10 9.11
CA ALA A 77 -16.11 -4.30 9.29
C ALA A 77 -17.22 -4.72 8.31
N ILE A 78 -16.85 -5.11 7.08
CA ILE A 78 -17.77 -5.49 6.01
C ILE A 78 -18.27 -6.93 6.19
N SER A 79 -17.36 -7.88 6.46
CA SER A 79 -17.62 -9.31 6.63
C SER A 79 -18.16 -9.67 8.01
N GLY A 80 -18.18 -8.71 8.95
CA GLY A 80 -18.32 -8.99 10.37
C GLY A 80 -17.13 -9.79 10.89
N GLY A 81 -16.57 -9.42 12.04
CA GLY A 81 -15.57 -10.27 12.69
C GLY A 81 -16.18 -11.65 12.90
N SER A 82 -15.52 -12.70 12.43
CA SER A 82 -15.66 -13.99 13.10
C SER A 82 -15.06 -13.78 14.48
N ASP A 83 -15.93 -13.66 15.49
CA ASP A 83 -15.54 -13.83 16.88
C ASP A 83 -15.08 -15.29 17.02
N ASP A 84 -13.77 -15.51 16.85
CA ASP A 84 -13.05 -16.72 17.26
C ASP A 84 -11.88 -16.28 18.15
#